data_AF-A0A968M899-F1
#
_entry.id   AF-A0A968M899-F1
#
_cell.length_a   1.000
_cell.length_b   1.000
_cell.length_c   1.000
_cell.angle_alpha   90.00
_cell.angle_beta   90.00
_cell.angle_gamma   90.00
#
_symmetry.space_group_name_H-M   'P 1'
#
loop_
_entity.id
_entity.type
_entity.pdbx_description
1 polymer ?
#
loop_
_entity_poly.entity_id
_entity_poly.type
_entity_poly.pdbx_seq_one_letter_code
_entity_poly.pdbx_strand_id
1 'polypeptide(L)'
;MTVGVIQNQASFYFKLGEQADNSADKKRELGQVDTLEDGEQQDSRTVLDVENLVACDRKRAYNLDDQCVDVVYGVNSEFGFDYLRDNMAQSTDDVVQKAGHKVAVVDEVDSILIDEARTPLIISSQDVDSSSKYRQFADLVGRLTTGIDYIVDEKRRTATLTDLGIEKVERILGINDLYINPDNVVLITTWIKLSKLELFSKKEKEYVVRDGEIIIVDENTGRMMYGRRFNQGLHQAIEAKEGLRVQPESKTVASITFQNFFRLYTKLAGMTGTAATESEELYKIYKLLVVTIPTNKQVVRKDYVDKVYKNELGKFQAIAKDVKNINDTGQPILIGTTSIDRNQMLSKFLDDYGVKHEILNAKNHEQEARIISAAGRIGAVTLATNIAGRGVDIKLGGEVPEDLKNIDRWKKDHQKVKELGGLFVIGTERHESRRIDNQLRGRSGRQGDPGKSQFYISLEDYILRVFGGDRMKYYNILPVADDEAIQNKLLSRLIEEAQKKIEGQNYDVRKYVTEYDDVVSRQRSVVYERRRKVLFDDGFEWEREIDNSLYRDVFRAVDMTKWAIEEGFQRI
;
A
#
# COMPACT_ATOMS: atom_id res chain seq x y z
N MET A 1 20.04 -25.29 -8.64
CA MET A 1 19.35 -24.00 -8.45
C MET A 1 18.27 -24.22 -7.42
N THR A 2 18.44 -23.68 -6.22
CA THR A 2 17.44 -23.70 -5.14
C THR A 2 16.50 -22.53 -5.29
N VAL A 3 15.19 -22.76 -5.09
CA VAL A 3 14.17 -21.72 -5.22
C VAL A 3 13.28 -21.68 -3.99
N GLY A 4 13.11 -20.50 -3.43
CA GLY A 4 12.21 -20.20 -2.33
C GLY A 4 11.02 -19.40 -2.83
N VAL A 5 9.86 -19.59 -2.21
CA VAL A 5 8.63 -18.86 -2.56
C VAL A 5 7.98 -18.35 -1.29
N ILE A 6 7.66 -17.06 -1.27
CA ILE A 6 7.04 -16.38 -0.14
C ILE A 6 5.71 -15.81 -0.59
N GLN A 7 4.63 -16.28 0.01
CA GLN A 7 3.29 -15.87 -0.33
C GLN A 7 2.45 -15.77 0.93
N ASN A 8 1.89 -14.59 1.21
CA ASN A 8 0.92 -14.27 2.25
C ASN A 8 0.71 -15.34 3.35
N GLN A 9 1.42 -15.20 4.48
CA GLN A 9 1.46 -16.13 5.63
C GLN A 9 2.01 -17.55 5.37
N ALA A 10 2.33 -17.91 4.13
CA ALA A 10 2.96 -19.16 3.77
C ALA A 10 4.35 -18.97 3.15
N SER A 11 5.12 -20.05 3.17
CA SER A 11 6.45 -20.14 2.58
C SER A 11 6.71 -21.55 2.09
N PHE A 12 7.42 -21.64 0.97
CA PHE A 12 7.73 -22.89 0.29
C PHE A 12 9.16 -22.89 -0.19
N TYR A 13 9.71 -24.09 -0.36
CA TYR A 13 10.91 -24.30 -1.17
C TYR A 13 10.63 -25.31 -2.27
N PHE A 14 11.31 -25.14 -3.39
CA PHE A 14 11.21 -26.01 -4.55
C PHE A 14 12.23 -27.16 -4.47
N LYS A 15 11.77 -28.40 -4.62
CA LYS A 15 12.63 -29.60 -4.57
C LYS A 15 12.51 -30.44 -5.84
N LEU A 16 13.57 -30.50 -6.64
CA LEU A 16 13.58 -31.28 -7.89
C LEU A 16 13.52 -32.80 -7.59
N GLY A 17 12.48 -33.50 -8.05
CA GLY A 17 12.45 -34.97 -8.10
C GLY A 17 11.81 -35.71 -6.92
N GLU A 18 11.17 -35.01 -5.98
CA GLU A 18 10.30 -35.62 -4.97
C GLU A 18 8.88 -35.08 -5.13
N GLN A 19 7.89 -35.96 -5.26
CA GLN A 19 6.49 -35.54 -5.12
C GLN A 19 6.32 -34.96 -3.71
N ALA A 20 5.81 -33.73 -3.63
CA ALA A 20 5.46 -33.12 -2.36
C ALA A 20 4.44 -34.03 -1.66
N ASP A 21 4.78 -34.54 -0.47
CA ASP A 21 3.85 -35.27 0.39
C ASP A 21 2.80 -34.26 0.91
N ASN A 22 1.77 -34.06 0.08
CA ASN A 22 0.71 -33.07 0.24
C ASN A 22 -0.39 -33.56 1.21
N SER A 23 -0.04 -34.34 2.24
CA SER A 23 -1.00 -34.75 3.27
C SER A 23 -1.51 -33.52 4.03
N ALA A 24 -2.83 -33.42 4.19
CA ALA A 24 -3.52 -32.31 4.84
C ALA A 24 -3.06 -32.06 6.29
N ASP A 25 -2.45 -33.06 6.92
CA ASP A 25 -2.01 -33.02 8.31
C ASP A 25 -0.72 -32.18 8.51
N LYS A 26 0.25 -32.21 7.59
CA LYS A 26 1.47 -31.35 7.69
C LYS A 26 1.20 -29.88 7.37
N LYS A 27 0.18 -29.59 6.54
CA LYS A 27 -0.26 -28.21 6.26
C LYS A 27 -0.90 -27.55 7.48
N ARG A 28 -1.44 -28.34 8.43
CA ARG A 28 -1.99 -27.86 9.71
C ARG A 28 -0.92 -27.61 10.77
N GLU A 29 0.18 -28.35 10.75
CA GLU A 29 1.23 -28.23 11.79
C GLU A 29 2.14 -27.00 11.62
N LEU A 30 2.27 -26.45 10.41
CA LEU A 30 3.18 -25.32 10.13
C LEU A 30 2.48 -23.97 9.89
N GLY A 31 1.14 -23.95 9.90
CA GLY A 31 0.35 -22.72 9.98
C GLY A 31 -0.15 -22.53 11.40
N GLN A 32 0.54 -21.73 12.21
CA GLN A 32 -0.02 -21.26 13.49
C GLN A 32 -1.31 -20.50 13.20
N VAL A 33 -2.44 -21.14 13.49
CA VAL A 33 -3.73 -20.49 13.62
C VAL A 33 -3.95 -20.34 15.13
N ASP A 34 -3.66 -19.15 15.67
CA ASP A 34 -4.35 -18.73 16.88
C ASP A 34 -5.80 -18.46 16.47
N THR A 35 -6.69 -19.40 16.80
CA THR A 35 -8.13 -19.20 16.68
C THR A 35 -8.56 -18.14 17.67
N LEU A 36 -8.74 -16.90 17.21
CA LEU A 36 -9.67 -15.99 17.87
C LEU A 36 -11.08 -16.46 17.53
N GLU A 37 -11.84 -16.80 18.58
CA GLU A 37 -13.27 -17.06 18.51
C GLU A 37 -13.97 -15.78 18.06
N ASP A 38 -14.35 -15.70 16.78
CA ASP A 38 -15.54 -14.99 16.30
C ASP A 38 -15.77 -15.25 14.80
N GLY A 39 -16.69 -16.18 14.51
CA GLY A 39 -17.83 -15.95 13.60
C GLY A 39 -17.67 -15.62 12.11
N GLU A 40 -16.49 -15.34 11.53
CA GLU A 40 -16.39 -15.03 10.09
C GLU A 40 -15.34 -15.90 9.37
N GLN A 41 -15.81 -16.89 8.60
CA GLN A 41 -14.97 -17.72 7.74
C GLN A 41 -14.41 -16.92 6.56
N GLN A 42 -13.18 -16.41 6.73
CA GLN A 42 -12.35 -15.90 5.64
C GLN A 42 -11.61 -17.09 5.01
N ASP A 43 -12.21 -17.76 4.03
CA ASP A 43 -11.54 -18.85 3.28
C ASP A 43 -10.77 -18.26 2.08
N SER A 44 -9.61 -17.66 2.38
CA SER A 44 -8.63 -17.19 1.40
C SER A 44 -7.45 -18.18 1.28
N ARG A 45 -7.73 -19.48 1.20
CA ARG A 45 -6.66 -20.48 1.04
C ARG A 45 -6.17 -20.52 -0.40
N THR A 46 -5.01 -19.90 -0.62
CA THR A 46 -4.24 -20.06 -1.85
C THR A 46 -3.53 -21.41 -1.80
N VAL A 47 -4.10 -22.42 -2.45
CA VAL A 47 -3.42 -23.72 -2.61
C VAL A 47 -2.70 -23.68 -3.94
N LEU A 48 -1.41 -23.34 -3.90
CA LEU A 48 -0.48 -23.56 -5.01
C LEU A 48 -0.41 -25.07 -5.26
N ASP A 49 -1.19 -25.56 -6.21
CA ASP A 49 -1.11 -26.94 -6.69
C ASP A 49 0.02 -27.04 -7.72
N VAL A 50 1.25 -26.91 -7.24
CA VAL A 50 2.45 -27.03 -8.07
C VAL A 50 3.21 -28.25 -7.60
N GLU A 51 3.33 -29.25 -8.47
CA GLU A 51 4.24 -30.36 -8.27
C GLU A 51 5.61 -29.81 -7.83
N ASN A 52 6.18 -30.35 -6.75
CA ASN A 52 7.52 -30.05 -6.22
C ASN A 52 7.68 -28.81 -5.31
N LEU A 53 6.59 -28.14 -4.87
CA LEU A 53 6.65 -27.15 -3.78
C LEU A 53 6.39 -27.80 -2.42
N VAL A 54 7.33 -27.65 -1.48
CA VAL A 54 7.21 -28.18 -0.12
C VAL A 54 7.09 -27.01 0.85
N ALA A 55 6.06 -27.05 1.70
CA ALA A 55 5.86 -26.04 2.74
C ALA A 55 7.04 -26.03 3.73
N CYS A 56 7.48 -24.85 4.11
CA CYS A 56 8.55 -24.65 5.09
C CYS A 56 8.32 -23.37 5.90
N ASP A 57 9.07 -23.20 6.98
CA ASP A 57 9.14 -21.91 7.66
C ASP A 57 9.78 -20.84 6.74
N ARG A 58 9.59 -19.57 7.14
CA ARG A 58 10.01 -18.43 6.34
C ARG A 58 11.52 -18.28 6.29
N LYS A 59 12.23 -18.63 7.36
CA LYS A 59 13.69 -18.61 7.41
C LYS A 59 14.28 -19.57 6.39
N ARG A 60 13.69 -20.76 6.24
CA ARG A 60 14.10 -21.79 5.27
C ARG A 60 13.81 -21.40 3.82
N ALA A 61 12.73 -20.66 3.56
CA ALA A 61 12.45 -20.13 2.22
C ALA A 61 13.49 -19.09 1.76
N TYR A 62 14.09 -18.33 2.68
CA TYR A 62 15.24 -17.48 2.39
C TYR A 62 16.58 -18.23 2.44
N ASN A 63 16.71 -19.20 3.35
CA ASN A 63 17.96 -19.83 3.77
C ASN A 63 17.79 -21.35 3.96
N LEU A 64 17.87 -22.11 2.88
CA LEU A 64 17.69 -23.55 2.92
C LEU A 64 18.90 -24.19 3.62
N ASP A 65 18.68 -24.72 4.83
CA ASP A 65 19.66 -25.40 5.68
C ASP A 65 20.95 -24.56 5.88
N ASP A 66 20.77 -23.29 6.28
CA ASP A 66 21.79 -22.23 6.45
C ASP A 66 22.54 -21.78 5.18
N GLN A 67 22.29 -22.44 4.04
CA GLN A 67 22.79 -22.01 2.74
C GLN A 67 21.84 -20.99 2.09
N CYS A 68 22.37 -20.10 1.26
CA CYS A 68 21.51 -19.17 0.52
C CYS A 68 20.69 -19.95 -0.50
N VAL A 69 19.39 -19.64 -0.58
CA VAL A 69 18.62 -19.98 -1.76
C VAL A 69 19.12 -19.15 -2.94
N ASP A 70 19.26 -19.76 -4.12
CA ASP A 70 19.75 -19.06 -5.32
C ASP A 70 18.78 -17.96 -5.76
N VAL A 71 17.47 -18.24 -5.70
CA VAL A 71 16.40 -17.27 -6.05
C VAL A 71 15.21 -17.40 -5.10
N VAL A 72 14.72 -16.26 -4.62
CA VAL A 72 13.49 -16.19 -3.82
C VAL A 72 12.43 -15.39 -4.59
N TYR A 73 11.29 -16.02 -4.85
CA TYR A 73 10.11 -15.36 -5.38
C TYR A 73 9.20 -14.93 -4.24
N GLY A 74 8.51 -13.81 -4.40
CA GLY A 74 7.50 -13.39 -3.45
C GLY A 74 6.86 -12.06 -3.81
N VAL A 75 5.95 -11.64 -2.95
CA VAL A 75 5.27 -10.35 -3.07
C VAL A 75 6.11 -9.27 -2.38
N ASN A 76 6.17 -8.08 -2.98
CA ASN A 76 6.89 -6.91 -2.48
C ASN A 76 6.52 -6.56 -1.02
N SER A 77 5.23 -6.66 -0.65
CA SER A 77 4.78 -6.42 0.72
C SER A 77 5.43 -7.38 1.72
N GLU A 78 5.51 -8.68 1.39
CA GLU A 78 6.10 -9.69 2.26
C GLU A 78 7.59 -9.41 2.50
N PHE A 79 8.34 -9.12 1.44
CA PHE A 79 9.75 -8.75 1.56
C PHE A 79 9.95 -7.49 2.43
N GLY A 80 9.09 -6.48 2.27
CA GLY A 80 9.18 -5.27 3.08
C GLY A 80 8.80 -5.50 4.54
N PHE A 81 7.76 -6.30 4.82
CA PHE A 81 7.36 -6.63 6.19
C PHE A 81 8.36 -7.54 6.90
N ASP A 82 8.94 -8.52 6.19
CA ASP A 82 10.00 -9.35 6.73
C ASP A 82 11.22 -8.49 7.10
N TYR A 83 11.59 -7.51 6.26
CA TYR A 83 12.63 -6.54 6.61
C TYR A 83 12.27 -5.73 7.86
N LEU A 84 11.04 -5.25 8.01
CA LEU A 84 10.63 -4.52 9.21
C LEU A 84 10.68 -5.42 10.46
N ARG A 85 10.20 -6.67 10.36
CA ARG A 85 10.24 -7.66 11.44
C ARG A 85 11.66 -8.02 11.85
N ASP A 86 12.55 -8.24 10.90
CA ASP A 86 13.96 -8.56 11.16
C ASP A 86 14.66 -7.46 11.98
N ASN A 87 14.33 -6.19 11.75
CA ASN A 87 14.92 -5.09 12.52
C ASN A 87 14.26 -4.87 13.89
N MET A 88 13.18 -5.60 14.20
CA MET A 88 12.53 -5.65 15.52
C MET A 88 12.79 -6.95 16.29
N ALA A 89 13.44 -7.93 15.65
CA ALA A 89 13.82 -9.21 16.25
C ALA A 89 14.58 -9.02 17.57
N GLN A 90 14.35 -9.94 18.50
CA GLN A 90 14.99 -9.97 19.82
C GLN A 90 16.08 -11.05 19.88
N SER A 91 15.97 -12.10 19.07
CA SER A 91 17.00 -13.12 18.86
C SER A 91 17.48 -13.13 17.41
N THR A 92 18.71 -13.59 17.18
CA THR A 92 19.22 -13.90 15.84
C THR A 92 18.40 -14.98 15.15
N ASP A 93 17.74 -15.85 15.93
CA ASP A 93 16.91 -16.93 15.42
C ASP A 93 15.66 -16.43 14.69
N ASP A 94 15.12 -15.28 15.12
CA ASP A 94 13.91 -14.66 14.59
C ASP A 94 14.15 -13.93 13.25
N VAL A 95 15.41 -13.72 12.87
CA VAL A 95 15.78 -13.02 11.62
C VAL A 95 15.65 -13.98 10.44
N VAL A 96 14.85 -13.58 9.44
CA VAL A 96 14.58 -14.42 8.26
C VAL A 96 15.36 -13.99 7.02
N GLN A 97 15.55 -12.68 6.77
CA GLN A 97 16.32 -12.22 5.61
C GLN A 97 17.83 -12.21 5.91
N LYS A 98 18.63 -12.61 4.92
CA LYS A 98 20.08 -12.43 4.99
C LYS A 98 20.48 -10.97 4.82
N ALA A 99 21.58 -10.60 5.49
CA ALA A 99 22.14 -9.27 5.40
C ALA A 99 22.60 -8.92 3.96
N GLY A 100 22.40 -7.66 3.58
CA GLY A 100 23.05 -7.04 2.43
C GLY A 100 22.33 -7.19 1.10
N HIS A 101 20.99 -7.03 1.08
CA HIS A 101 20.10 -6.97 -0.09
C HIS A 101 20.88 -6.82 -1.41
N LYS A 102 21.11 -7.94 -2.11
CA LYS A 102 22.09 -7.97 -3.21
C LYS A 102 21.47 -7.56 -4.53
N VAL A 103 20.50 -8.34 -5.00
CA VAL A 103 19.85 -8.17 -6.30
C VAL A 103 18.35 -8.31 -6.15
N ALA A 104 17.59 -7.37 -6.71
CA ALA A 104 16.16 -7.47 -6.90
C ALA A 104 15.81 -7.30 -8.38
N VAL A 105 14.96 -8.20 -8.89
CA VAL A 105 14.33 -8.06 -10.19
C VAL A 105 12.83 -7.92 -9.95
N VAL A 106 12.30 -6.73 -10.21
CA VAL A 106 10.90 -6.39 -9.94
C VAL A 106 10.10 -6.60 -11.22
N ASP A 107 9.25 -7.63 -11.23
CA ASP A 107 8.22 -7.75 -12.27
C ASP A 107 7.14 -6.69 -12.08
N GLU A 108 6.54 -6.23 -13.17
CA GLU A 108 5.52 -5.16 -13.14
C GLU A 108 6.01 -3.92 -12.38
N VAL A 109 7.26 -3.52 -12.66
CA VAL A 109 8.02 -2.52 -11.89
C VAL A 109 7.31 -1.17 -11.77
N ASP A 110 6.52 -0.79 -12.77
CA ASP A 110 5.75 0.45 -12.73
C ASP A 110 4.64 0.41 -11.70
N SER A 111 4.01 -0.73 -11.46
CA SER A 111 3.01 -0.78 -10.40
C SER A 111 3.60 -0.93 -9.02
N ILE A 112 4.67 -1.70 -8.86
CA ILE A 112 5.29 -1.86 -7.54
C ILE A 112 6.02 -0.56 -7.12
N LEU A 113 6.83 0.01 -8.00
CA LEU A 113 7.70 1.14 -7.67
C LEU A 113 7.06 2.52 -7.85
N ILE A 114 5.88 2.61 -8.50
CA ILE A 114 5.15 3.86 -8.71
C ILE A 114 3.74 3.82 -8.09
N ASP A 115 2.91 2.82 -8.45
CA ASP A 115 1.51 2.78 -7.97
C ASP A 115 1.41 2.42 -6.49
N GLU A 116 2.03 1.33 -6.06
CA GLU A 116 1.99 0.85 -4.67
C GLU A 116 2.93 1.66 -3.77
N ALA A 117 3.94 2.29 -4.35
CA ALA A 117 4.86 3.19 -3.68
C ALA A 117 4.21 4.52 -3.19
N ARG A 118 2.89 4.69 -3.35
CA ARG A 118 2.13 5.82 -2.79
C ARG A 118 2.00 5.75 -1.27
N THR A 119 1.99 4.54 -0.70
CA THR A 119 1.78 4.32 0.74
C THR A 119 2.95 3.56 1.35
N PRO A 120 3.48 3.98 2.51
CA PRO A 120 4.51 3.24 3.21
C PRO A 120 3.96 1.93 3.79
N LEU A 121 4.86 0.96 3.97
CA LEU A 121 4.61 -0.21 4.80
C LEU A 121 4.72 0.20 6.26
N ILE A 122 3.73 -0.22 7.05
CA ILE A 122 3.60 0.15 8.47
C ILE A 122 3.29 -1.11 9.26
N ILE A 123 4.07 -1.36 10.31
CA ILE A 123 3.70 -2.29 11.38
C ILE A 123 3.18 -1.44 12.53
N SER A 124 1.92 -1.66 12.88
CA SER A 124 1.29 -1.05 14.04
C SER A 124 1.09 -2.08 15.14
N SER A 125 1.31 -1.68 16.38
CA SER A 125 0.90 -2.42 17.56
C SER A 125 -0.34 -1.75 18.15
N GLN A 126 -1.31 -2.54 18.57
CA GLN A 126 -2.38 -2.03 19.43
C GLN A 126 -1.84 -1.85 20.83
N ASP A 127 -2.10 -0.69 21.43
CA ASP A 127 -1.91 -0.52 22.87
C ASP A 127 -3.08 -1.20 23.60
N VAL A 128 -2.89 -2.49 23.93
CA VAL A 128 -3.94 -3.41 24.41
C VAL A 128 -4.49 -2.99 25.79
N ASP A 129 -3.83 -2.09 26.51
CA ASP A 129 -3.97 -2.03 27.96
C ASP A 129 -4.29 -0.63 28.51
N SER A 130 -4.88 0.22 27.69
CA SER A 130 -4.78 1.66 27.92
C SER A 130 -5.97 2.27 28.68
N SER A 131 -7.21 1.80 28.48
CA SER A 131 -8.39 2.47 29.09
C SER A 131 -8.43 2.44 30.63
N SER A 132 -8.02 1.35 31.28
CA SER A 132 -7.95 1.23 32.74
C SER A 132 -6.76 2.00 33.31
N LYS A 133 -5.59 1.94 32.64
CA LYS A 133 -4.38 2.66 33.02
C LYS A 133 -4.56 4.17 32.97
N TYR A 134 -5.19 4.71 31.93
CA TYR A 134 -5.44 6.16 31.85
C TYR A 134 -6.26 6.67 33.04
N ARG A 135 -7.28 5.93 33.49
CA ARG A 135 -8.04 6.30 34.71
C ARG A 135 -7.20 6.19 35.98
N GLN A 136 -6.45 5.11 36.12
CA GLN A 136 -5.55 4.92 37.28
C GLN A 136 -4.51 6.04 37.38
N PHE A 137 -3.94 6.47 36.25
CA PHE A 137 -2.99 7.58 36.21
C PHE A 137 -3.65 8.94 36.47
N ALA A 138 -4.89 9.16 36.04
CA ALA A 138 -5.65 10.36 36.41
C ALA A 138 -5.83 10.47 37.94
N ASP A 139 -6.26 9.37 38.59
CA ASP A 139 -6.42 9.30 40.04
C ASP A 139 -5.08 9.47 40.78
N LEU A 140 -4.02 8.86 40.25
CA LEU A 140 -2.67 8.93 40.80
C LEU A 140 -2.12 10.36 40.76
N VAL A 141 -2.24 11.06 39.64
CA VAL A 141 -1.80 12.46 39.51
C VAL A 141 -2.59 13.38 40.44
N GLY A 142 -3.86 13.07 40.72
CA GLY A 142 -4.67 13.77 41.74
C GLY A 142 -4.08 13.70 43.16
N ARG A 143 -3.22 12.71 43.45
CA ARG A 143 -2.55 12.53 44.76
C ARG A 143 -1.15 13.14 44.82
N LEU A 144 -0.65 13.70 43.71
CA LEU A 144 0.66 14.32 43.62
C LEU A 144 0.60 15.83 43.87
N THR A 145 1.59 16.35 44.59
CA THR A 145 1.69 17.75 45.00
C THR A 145 2.63 18.53 44.08
N THR A 146 2.12 19.60 43.45
CA THR A 146 2.91 20.51 42.60
C THR A 146 4.09 21.12 43.37
N GLY A 147 5.27 21.13 42.77
CA GLY A 147 6.49 21.70 43.34
C GLY A 147 7.22 20.80 44.35
N ILE A 148 6.62 19.67 44.73
CA ILE A 148 7.25 18.64 45.57
C ILE A 148 7.44 17.36 44.77
N ASP A 149 6.35 16.80 44.23
CA ASP A 149 6.36 15.52 43.51
C ASP A 149 6.62 15.70 42.01
N TYR A 150 6.39 16.89 41.47
CA TYR A 150 6.69 17.21 40.08
C TYR A 150 6.85 18.72 39.88
N ILE A 151 7.55 19.06 38.80
CA ILE A 151 7.77 20.43 38.34
C ILE A 151 7.08 20.60 36.99
N VAL A 152 6.39 21.72 36.84
CA VAL A 152 5.75 22.12 35.58
C VAL A 152 6.48 23.36 35.06
N ASP A 153 6.98 23.29 33.83
CA ASP A 153 7.52 24.45 33.11
C ASP A 153 6.45 24.95 32.13
N GLU A 154 5.80 26.05 32.50
CA GLU A 154 4.73 26.67 31.69
C GLU A 154 5.26 27.25 30.36
N LYS A 155 6.50 27.74 30.33
CA LYS A 155 7.09 28.31 29.12
C LYS A 155 7.41 27.22 28.11
N ARG A 156 7.94 26.09 28.58
CA ARG A 156 8.29 24.93 27.74
C ARG A 156 7.14 23.95 27.57
N ARG A 157 6.03 24.12 28.29
CA ARG A 157 4.85 23.25 28.28
C ARG A 157 5.22 21.79 28.63
N THR A 158 6.16 21.61 29.55
CA THR A 158 6.67 20.30 29.97
C THR A 158 6.39 20.06 31.44
N ALA A 159 6.21 18.79 31.82
CA ALA A 159 6.14 18.36 33.20
C ALA A 159 7.16 17.25 33.44
N THR A 160 7.84 17.31 34.59
CA THR A 160 8.88 16.36 34.97
C THR A 160 8.64 15.94 36.43
N LEU A 161 8.74 14.64 36.71
CA LEU A 161 8.68 14.12 38.08
C LEU A 161 9.97 14.48 38.82
N THR A 162 9.87 14.77 40.12
CA THR A 162 11.04 14.85 41.01
C THR A 162 11.37 13.46 41.54
N ASP A 163 12.55 13.28 42.12
CA ASP A 163 12.94 12.01 42.77
C ASP A 163 11.93 11.56 43.84
N LEU A 164 11.46 12.52 44.66
CA LEU A 164 10.40 12.27 45.66
C LEU A 164 9.06 11.86 45.02
N GLY A 165 8.75 12.45 43.86
CA GLY A 165 7.57 12.08 43.09
C GLY A 165 7.66 10.67 42.53
N ILE A 166 8.82 10.27 42.02
CA ILE A 166 9.08 8.92 41.51
C ILE A 166 8.86 7.89 42.62
N GLU A 167 9.49 8.06 43.78
CA GLU A 167 9.33 7.14 44.93
C GLU A 167 7.86 7.02 45.38
N LYS A 168 7.14 8.15 45.38
CA LYS A 168 5.73 8.18 45.76
C LYS A 168 4.85 7.47 44.75
N VAL A 169 5.11 7.65 43.46
CA VAL A 169 4.42 6.96 42.36
C VAL A 169 4.68 5.46 42.43
N GLU A 170 5.93 5.04 42.61
CA GLU A 170 6.33 3.64 42.75
C GLU A 170 5.60 2.96 43.90
N ARG A 171 5.51 3.63 45.06
CA ARG A 171 4.76 3.15 46.21
C ARG A 171 3.27 3.02 45.94
N ILE A 172 2.67 3.95 45.21
CA ILE A 172 1.24 3.92 44.85
C ILE A 172 0.94 2.79 43.86
N LEU A 173 1.84 2.55 42.91
CA LEU A 173 1.71 1.51 41.88
C LEU A 173 2.17 0.12 42.35
N GLY A 174 2.91 0.05 43.47
CA GLY A 174 3.47 -1.20 43.99
C GLY A 174 4.60 -1.76 43.13
N ILE A 175 5.35 -0.88 42.45
CA ILE A 175 6.49 -1.24 41.58
C ILE A 175 7.80 -0.77 42.20
N ASN A 176 8.90 -1.45 41.90
CA ASN A 176 10.21 -1.11 42.45
C ASN A 176 10.95 -0.03 41.65
N ASP A 177 10.66 0.08 40.35
CA ASP A 177 11.31 1.05 39.45
C ASP A 177 10.33 1.44 38.34
N LEU A 178 10.03 2.74 38.27
CA LEU A 178 9.13 3.34 37.29
C LEU A 178 9.67 3.27 35.86
N TYR A 179 11.00 3.22 35.68
CA TYR A 179 11.67 3.26 34.38
C TYR A 179 11.78 1.91 33.68
N ILE A 180 11.47 0.81 34.37
CA ILE A 180 11.36 -0.53 33.76
C ILE A 180 10.37 -0.51 32.58
N ASN A 181 9.31 0.30 32.67
CA ASN A 181 8.43 0.58 31.56
C ASN A 181 8.38 2.09 31.26
N PRO A 182 9.15 2.57 30.26
CA PRO A 182 9.21 3.98 29.90
C PRO A 182 7.85 4.61 29.57
N ASP A 183 6.87 3.81 29.13
CA ASP A 183 5.52 4.29 28.84
C ASP A 183 4.81 4.80 30.11
N ASN A 184 5.13 4.28 31.30
CA ASN A 184 4.57 4.77 32.56
C ASN A 184 4.98 6.23 32.83
N VAL A 185 6.25 6.56 32.60
CA VAL A 185 6.77 7.92 32.79
C VAL A 185 6.12 8.88 31.78
N VAL A 186 5.98 8.46 30.52
CA VAL A 186 5.29 9.23 29.48
C VAL A 186 3.84 9.49 29.87
N LEU A 187 3.11 8.45 30.31
CA LEU A 187 1.70 8.58 30.70
C LEU A 187 1.50 9.50 31.91
N ILE A 188 2.31 9.34 32.96
CA ILE A 188 2.22 10.19 34.16
C ILE A 188 2.53 11.65 33.84
N THR A 189 3.63 11.90 33.10
CA THR A 189 4.00 13.26 32.72
C THR A 189 2.98 13.89 31.78
N THR A 190 2.36 13.12 30.87
CA THR A 190 1.24 13.56 30.03
C THR A 190 0.01 13.93 30.87
N TRP A 191 -0.33 13.15 31.89
CA TRP A 191 -1.43 13.48 32.81
C TRP A 191 -1.14 14.70 33.69
N ILE A 192 0.10 14.90 34.14
CA ILE A 192 0.51 16.11 34.86
C ILE A 192 0.37 17.33 33.95
N LYS A 193 0.81 17.24 32.69
CA LYS A 193 0.61 18.31 31.69
C LYS A 193 -0.87 18.63 31.54
N LEU A 194 -1.72 17.63 31.34
CA LEU A 194 -3.18 17.80 31.15
C LEU A 194 -3.91 18.39 32.35
N SER A 195 -3.44 18.10 33.57
CA SER A 195 -4.09 18.52 34.82
C SER A 195 -3.59 19.88 35.33
N LYS A 196 -2.37 20.28 35.00
CA LYS A 196 -1.70 21.44 35.62
C LYS A 196 -1.32 22.56 34.66
N LEU A 197 -1.11 22.27 33.37
CA LEU A 197 -1.03 23.32 32.37
C LEU A 197 -2.44 23.76 32.00
N GLU A 198 -2.69 25.06 31.83
CA GLU A 198 -3.96 25.58 31.29
C GLU A 198 -4.30 25.03 29.88
N LEU A 199 -3.33 24.37 29.25
CA LEU A 199 -3.33 23.89 27.87
C LEU A 199 -4.44 22.92 27.50
N PHE A 200 -5.22 22.35 28.41
CA PHE A 200 -6.41 21.59 28.01
C PHE A 200 -7.56 21.82 28.99
N SER A 201 -7.52 22.94 29.71
CA SER A 201 -8.48 23.30 30.76
C SER A 201 -9.63 24.14 30.23
N LYS A 202 -9.44 24.80 29.08
CA LYS A 202 -10.50 25.56 28.40
C LYS A 202 -11.11 24.71 27.28
N LYS A 203 -12.10 23.90 27.67
CA LYS A 203 -13.08 23.31 26.75
C LYS A 203 -13.53 24.40 25.77
N GLU A 204 -13.56 24.11 24.46
CA GLU A 204 -13.88 25.04 23.35
C GLU A 204 -12.72 25.86 22.75
N LYS A 205 -11.50 25.83 23.30
CA LYS A 205 -10.34 26.52 22.69
C LYS A 205 -9.45 25.62 21.85
N GLU A 206 -9.11 24.45 22.36
CA GLU A 206 -8.15 23.52 21.71
C GLU A 206 -8.80 22.22 21.23
N TYR A 207 -9.91 21.84 21.86
CA TYR A 207 -10.76 20.74 21.42
C TYR A 207 -12.22 20.99 21.82
N VAL A 208 -13.13 20.28 21.15
CA VAL A 208 -14.54 20.18 21.51
C VAL A 208 -14.94 18.72 21.68
N VAL A 209 -15.91 18.47 22.55
CA VAL A 209 -16.54 17.16 22.73
C VAL A 209 -17.83 17.15 21.91
N ARG A 210 -17.93 16.28 20.92
CA ARG A 210 -19.14 16.15 20.09
C ARG A 210 -19.38 14.69 19.74
N ASP A 211 -20.63 14.25 19.83
CA ASP A 211 -21.05 12.88 19.51
C ASP A 211 -20.24 11.78 20.23
N GLY A 212 -19.73 12.09 21.43
CA GLY A 212 -18.89 11.17 22.21
C GLY A 212 -17.42 11.10 21.80
N GLU A 213 -16.95 12.00 20.93
CA GLU A 213 -15.56 12.08 20.44
C GLU A 213 -14.91 13.43 20.72
N ILE A 214 -13.56 13.43 20.79
CA ILE A 214 -12.74 14.64 20.89
C ILE A 214 -12.39 15.14 19.49
N ILE A 215 -12.77 16.37 19.16
CA ILE A 215 -12.43 17.02 17.89
C ILE A 215 -11.47 18.17 18.17
N ILE A 216 -10.30 18.17 17.52
CA ILE A 216 -9.29 19.22 17.69
C ILE A 216 -9.74 20.51 17.00
N VAL A 217 -9.52 21.65 17.65
CA VAL A 217 -9.78 22.98 17.10
C VAL A 217 -8.44 23.61 16.67
N ASP A 218 -8.35 24.08 15.43
CA ASP A 218 -7.19 24.82 14.95
C ASP A 218 -7.10 26.17 15.68
N GLU A 219 -5.98 26.40 16.40
CA GLU A 219 -5.75 27.62 17.20
C GLU A 219 -5.82 28.92 16.37
N ASN A 220 -5.45 28.87 15.09
CA ASN A 220 -5.38 30.05 14.23
C ASN A 220 -6.71 30.34 13.52
N THR A 221 -7.47 29.29 13.19
CA THR A 221 -8.66 29.42 12.33
C THR A 221 -9.97 29.09 13.02
N GLY A 222 -9.93 28.48 14.21
CA GLY A 222 -11.10 27.99 14.94
C GLY A 222 -11.81 26.83 14.23
N ARG A 223 -11.23 26.27 13.16
CA ARG A 223 -11.84 25.16 12.40
C ARG A 223 -11.71 23.85 13.16
N MET A 224 -12.77 23.05 13.11
CA MET A 224 -12.78 21.69 13.62
C MET A 224 -12.04 20.73 12.68
N MET A 225 -11.05 20.02 13.22
CA MET A 225 -10.19 19.09 12.49
C MET A 225 -10.60 17.64 12.75
N TYR A 226 -11.61 17.17 12.01
CA TYR A 226 -12.07 15.79 12.07
C TYR A 226 -10.98 14.79 11.65
N GLY A 227 -10.91 13.66 12.34
CA GLY A 227 -9.95 12.58 12.06
C GLY A 227 -8.52 12.83 12.55
N ARG A 228 -8.23 14.00 13.13
CA ARG A 228 -6.93 14.27 13.76
C ARG A 228 -6.95 13.92 15.25
N ARG A 229 -5.85 13.32 15.72
CA ARG A 229 -5.62 13.00 17.13
C ARG A 229 -4.39 13.72 17.66
N PHE A 230 -4.37 13.91 18.98
CA PHE A 230 -3.15 14.34 19.67
C PHE A 230 -2.22 13.14 19.84
N ASN A 231 -0.92 13.37 19.72
CA ASN A 231 0.09 12.31 19.77
C ASN A 231 0.46 11.93 21.23
N GLN A 232 1.22 10.83 21.40
CA GLN A 232 1.84 10.41 22.68
C GLN A 232 0.84 10.14 23.81
N GLY A 233 -0.31 9.53 23.51
CA GLY A 233 -1.32 9.21 24.52
C GLY A 233 -2.12 10.41 25.03
N LEU A 234 -1.87 11.62 24.50
CA LEU A 234 -2.53 12.85 24.95
C LEU A 234 -4.03 12.84 24.59
N HIS A 235 -4.39 12.31 23.43
CA HIS A 235 -5.79 12.25 22.99
C HIS A 235 -6.62 11.34 23.90
N GLN A 236 -6.06 10.19 24.25
CA GLN A 236 -6.65 9.18 25.12
C GLN A 236 -6.78 9.68 26.55
N ALA A 237 -5.78 10.43 27.02
CA ALA A 237 -5.85 11.06 28.33
C ALA A 237 -6.91 12.20 28.37
N ILE A 238 -7.15 12.92 27.27
CA ILE A 238 -8.28 13.86 27.16
C ILE A 238 -9.63 13.11 27.11
N GLU A 239 -9.73 12.03 26.33
CA GLU A 239 -10.93 11.16 26.31
C GLU A 239 -11.25 10.65 27.72
N ALA A 240 -10.24 10.18 28.46
CA ALA A 240 -10.39 9.75 29.84
C ALA A 240 -10.81 10.89 30.79
N LYS A 241 -10.23 12.09 30.64
CA LYS A 241 -10.57 13.28 31.43
C LYS A 241 -12.02 13.70 31.24
N GLU A 242 -12.54 13.64 30.02
CA GLU A 242 -13.93 13.99 29.68
C GLU A 242 -14.92 12.84 29.96
N GLY A 243 -14.45 11.70 30.47
CA GLY A 243 -15.29 10.53 30.76
C GLY A 243 -15.77 9.78 29.51
N LEU A 244 -15.12 9.98 28.37
CA LEU A 244 -15.42 9.30 27.11
C LEU A 244 -14.80 7.89 27.07
N ARG A 245 -15.26 7.07 26.12
CA ARG A 245 -14.63 5.77 25.85
C ARG A 245 -13.26 6.02 25.23
N VAL A 246 -12.20 5.68 25.99
CA VAL A 246 -10.83 5.76 25.50
C VAL A 246 -10.66 4.76 24.36
N GLN A 247 -10.30 5.27 23.18
CA GLN A 247 -10.04 4.44 22.02
C GLN A 247 -8.57 4.01 22.01
N PRO A 248 -8.26 2.73 21.74
CA PRO A 248 -6.87 2.27 21.66
C PRO A 248 -6.15 3.03 20.54
N GLU A 249 -4.90 3.46 20.82
CA GLU A 249 -4.04 3.99 19.77
C GLU A 249 -3.46 2.83 18.97
N SER A 250 -3.53 2.95 17.65
CA SER A 250 -2.65 2.18 16.77
C SER A 250 -1.33 2.93 16.70
N LYS A 251 -0.32 2.44 17.43
CA LYS A 251 1.02 3.04 17.44
C LYS A 251 1.85 2.41 16.33
N THR A 252 2.41 3.24 15.44
CA THR A 252 3.38 2.78 14.44
C THR A 252 4.68 2.38 15.14
N VAL A 253 5.03 1.10 15.09
CA VAL A 253 6.26 0.55 15.66
C VAL A 253 7.41 0.65 14.67
N ALA A 254 7.13 0.33 13.41
CA ALA A 254 8.10 0.39 12.33
C ALA A 254 7.41 0.78 11.02
N SER A 255 8.11 1.52 10.18
CA SER A 255 7.63 1.84 8.84
C SER A 255 8.79 1.96 7.85
N ILE A 256 8.50 1.73 6.56
CA ILE A 256 9.41 1.99 5.44
C ILE A 256 8.62 2.22 4.16
N THR A 257 9.06 3.16 3.32
CA THR A 257 8.51 3.31 1.96
C THR A 257 9.08 2.26 1.01
N PHE A 258 8.32 1.85 -0.02
CA PHE A 258 8.85 0.96 -1.06
C PHE A 258 10.09 1.55 -1.75
N GLN A 259 10.11 2.88 -1.94
CA GLN A 259 11.24 3.62 -2.44
C GLN A 259 12.51 3.30 -1.65
N ASN A 260 12.48 3.51 -0.34
CA ASN A 260 13.65 3.28 0.50
C ASN A 260 13.95 1.81 0.72
N PHE A 261 12.95 0.93 0.71
CA PHE A 261 13.17 -0.52 0.77
C PHE A 261 13.93 -1.03 -0.45
N PHE A 262 13.49 -0.71 -1.68
CA PHE A 262 14.16 -1.19 -2.88
C PHE A 262 15.53 -0.52 -3.13
N ARG A 263 15.76 0.68 -2.58
CA ARG A 263 17.08 1.32 -2.56
C ARG A 263 18.11 0.60 -1.69
N LEU A 264 17.70 -0.32 -0.82
CA LEU A 264 18.63 -1.16 -0.06
C LEU A 264 19.39 -2.14 -0.97
N TYR A 265 18.81 -2.49 -2.13
CA TYR A 265 19.40 -3.47 -3.03
C TYR A 265 20.61 -2.90 -3.78
N THR A 266 21.72 -3.64 -3.76
CA THR A 266 22.96 -3.25 -4.46
C THR A 266 22.73 -3.14 -5.97
N LYS A 267 21.93 -4.06 -6.54
CA LYS A 267 21.48 -4.03 -7.92
C LYS A 267 19.97 -4.17 -7.98
N LEU A 268 19.33 -3.19 -8.62
CA LEU A 268 17.91 -3.20 -8.88
C LEU A 268 17.69 -3.26 -10.40
N ALA A 269 16.77 -4.12 -10.82
CA ALA A 269 16.27 -4.19 -12.18
C ALA A 269 14.76 -4.41 -12.15
N GLY A 270 14.08 -4.13 -13.26
CA GLY A 270 12.66 -4.42 -13.36
C GLY A 270 12.20 -4.54 -14.80
N MET A 271 11.02 -5.11 -14.97
CA MET A 271 10.39 -5.32 -16.27
C MET A 271 8.92 -4.91 -16.21
N THR A 272 8.42 -4.36 -17.31
CA THR A 272 7.01 -4.00 -17.50
C THR A 272 6.79 -3.61 -18.95
N GLY A 273 5.54 -3.66 -19.42
CA GLY A 273 5.16 -3.17 -20.74
C GLY A 273 5.09 -1.63 -20.84
N THR A 274 5.09 -0.91 -19.72
CA THR A 274 4.66 0.50 -19.71
C THR A 274 5.55 1.48 -18.90
N ALA A 275 6.84 1.20 -18.75
CA ALA A 275 7.77 2.04 -17.98
C ALA A 275 8.20 3.36 -18.66
N ALA A 276 8.04 3.50 -19.98
CA ALA A 276 8.62 4.63 -20.72
C ALA A 276 8.10 6.01 -20.26
N THR A 277 6.83 6.09 -19.86
CA THR A 277 6.22 7.33 -19.36
C THR A 277 6.82 7.77 -18.02
N GLU A 278 7.17 6.82 -17.16
CA GLU A 278 7.72 7.07 -15.81
C GLU A 278 9.26 6.99 -15.76
N SER A 279 9.92 7.06 -16.92
CA SER A 279 11.38 6.92 -17.00
C SER A 279 12.13 7.95 -16.16
N GLU A 280 11.60 9.19 -16.08
CA GLU A 280 12.17 10.25 -15.27
C GLU A 280 12.05 9.95 -13.77
N GLU A 281 10.89 9.47 -13.30
CA GLU A 281 10.65 9.11 -11.90
C GLU A 281 11.51 7.91 -11.50
N LEU A 282 11.54 6.85 -12.32
CA LEU A 282 12.35 5.65 -12.10
C LEU A 282 13.85 5.99 -12.01
N TYR A 283 14.34 6.89 -12.85
CA TYR A 283 15.73 7.33 -12.79
C TYR A 283 16.01 8.23 -11.58
N LYS A 284 15.15 9.20 -11.29
CA LYS A 284 15.36 10.14 -10.17
C LYS A 284 15.40 9.41 -8.83
N ILE A 285 14.44 8.51 -8.59
CA ILE A 285 14.27 7.82 -7.30
C ILE A 285 15.19 6.59 -7.20
N TYR A 286 15.21 5.73 -8.22
CA TYR A 286 15.85 4.41 -8.14
C TYR A 286 17.12 4.27 -8.99
N LYS A 287 17.49 5.30 -9.76
CA LYS A 287 18.60 5.25 -10.74
C LYS A 287 18.42 4.16 -11.81
N LEU A 288 17.17 3.82 -12.11
CA LEU A 288 16.82 2.86 -13.16
C LEU A 288 16.69 3.57 -14.52
N LEU A 289 17.46 3.12 -15.51
CA LEU A 289 17.29 3.53 -16.90
C LEU A 289 16.24 2.66 -17.57
N VAL A 290 15.31 3.28 -18.30
CA VAL A 290 14.27 2.57 -19.04
C VAL A 290 14.75 2.32 -20.47
N VAL A 291 14.77 1.06 -20.87
CA VAL A 291 15.11 0.63 -22.23
C VAL A 291 13.87 0.00 -22.87
N THR A 292 13.37 0.60 -23.95
CA THR A 292 12.25 0.05 -24.71
C THR A 292 12.75 -1.06 -25.63
N ILE A 293 12.41 -2.31 -25.30
CA ILE A 293 12.74 -3.47 -26.12
C ILE A 293 11.80 -3.54 -27.33
N PRO A 294 12.31 -3.72 -28.57
CA PRO A 294 11.47 -3.91 -29.74
C PRO A 294 10.54 -5.11 -29.59
N THR A 295 9.34 -5.01 -30.15
CA THR A 295 8.39 -6.12 -30.14
C THR A 295 8.87 -7.26 -31.05
N ASN A 296 8.62 -8.51 -30.65
CA ASN A 296 8.96 -9.70 -31.45
C ASN A 296 8.27 -9.70 -32.83
N LYS A 297 7.03 -9.18 -32.88
CA LYS A 297 6.22 -9.03 -34.09
C LYS A 297 5.59 -7.64 -34.10
N GLN A 298 5.43 -7.09 -35.30
CA GLN A 298 4.82 -5.78 -35.48
C GLN A 298 3.39 -5.74 -34.91
N VAL A 299 3.10 -4.72 -34.12
CA VAL A 299 1.77 -4.50 -33.56
C VAL A 299 0.84 -4.01 -34.67
N VAL A 300 -0.24 -4.75 -34.92
CA VAL A 300 -1.29 -4.43 -35.91
C VAL A 300 -2.64 -4.09 -35.25
N ARG A 301 -2.65 -3.90 -33.92
CA ARG A 301 -3.83 -3.49 -33.16
C ARG A 301 -4.31 -2.11 -33.61
N LYS A 302 -5.62 -1.95 -33.76
CA LYS A 302 -6.26 -0.67 -34.07
C LYS A 302 -6.77 0.00 -32.80
N ASP A 303 -6.13 1.09 -32.41
CA ASP A 303 -6.55 1.91 -31.26
C ASP A 303 -7.46 3.04 -31.76
N TYR A 304 -8.75 2.98 -31.45
CA TYR A 304 -9.74 3.97 -31.87
C TYR A 304 -9.70 5.22 -30.97
N VAL A 305 -10.16 6.34 -31.53
CA VAL A 305 -10.30 7.61 -30.79
C VAL A 305 -11.44 7.53 -29.78
N ASP A 306 -11.29 8.20 -28.65
CA ASP A 306 -12.24 8.14 -27.54
C ASP A 306 -13.66 8.58 -27.95
N LYS A 307 -14.67 7.84 -27.50
CA LYS A 307 -16.08 8.23 -27.59
C LYS A 307 -16.45 8.93 -26.29
N VAL A 308 -16.83 10.21 -26.38
CA VAL A 308 -17.16 11.02 -25.20
C VAL A 308 -18.66 11.26 -25.12
N TYR A 309 -19.24 11.05 -23.94
CA TYR A 309 -20.67 11.15 -23.67
C TYR A 309 -20.92 12.23 -22.63
N LYS A 310 -22.13 12.80 -22.63
CA LYS A 310 -22.50 13.85 -21.69
C LYS A 310 -22.55 13.37 -20.25
N ASN A 311 -23.19 12.23 -20.02
CA ASN A 311 -23.42 11.68 -18.69
C ASN A 311 -23.06 10.19 -18.61
N GLU A 312 -22.97 9.68 -17.39
CA GLU A 312 -22.52 8.31 -17.15
C GLU A 312 -23.55 7.26 -17.62
N LEU A 313 -24.85 7.57 -17.53
CA LEU A 313 -25.92 6.67 -17.97
C LEU A 313 -25.89 6.45 -19.49
N GLY A 314 -25.83 7.51 -20.29
CA GLY A 314 -25.74 7.42 -21.74
C GLY A 314 -24.47 6.73 -22.21
N LYS A 315 -23.35 6.94 -21.51
CA LYS A 315 -22.11 6.18 -21.70
C LYS A 315 -22.33 4.68 -21.53
N PHE A 316 -22.91 4.23 -20.42
CA PHE A 316 -23.11 2.80 -20.16
C PHE A 316 -24.11 2.15 -21.11
N GLN A 317 -25.19 2.85 -21.47
CA GLN A 317 -26.12 2.39 -22.50
C GLN A 317 -25.43 2.20 -23.86
N ALA A 318 -24.59 3.16 -24.26
CA ALA A 318 -23.83 3.06 -25.49
C ALA A 318 -22.81 1.91 -25.47
N ILE A 319 -22.12 1.71 -24.34
CA ILE A 319 -21.22 0.57 -24.16
C ILE A 319 -21.99 -0.74 -24.32
N ALA A 320 -23.11 -0.92 -23.60
CA ALA A 320 -23.88 -2.17 -23.66
C ALA A 320 -24.41 -2.46 -25.08
N LYS A 321 -24.91 -1.43 -25.77
CA LYS A 321 -25.33 -1.53 -27.18
C LYS A 321 -24.18 -1.94 -28.11
N ASP A 322 -23.03 -1.29 -27.98
CA ASP A 322 -21.87 -1.61 -28.83
C ASP A 322 -21.30 -2.99 -28.52
N VAL A 323 -21.25 -3.39 -27.24
CA VAL A 323 -20.85 -4.73 -26.80
C VAL A 323 -21.78 -5.78 -27.39
N LYS A 324 -23.11 -5.56 -27.35
CA LYS A 324 -24.09 -6.48 -27.96
C LYS A 324 -23.83 -6.65 -29.46
N ASN A 325 -23.69 -5.56 -30.19
CA ASN A 325 -23.43 -5.59 -31.64
C ASN A 325 -22.13 -6.33 -31.98
N ILE A 326 -21.07 -6.14 -31.20
CA ILE A 326 -19.78 -6.82 -31.41
C ILE A 326 -19.90 -8.30 -31.01
N ASN A 327 -20.54 -8.60 -29.88
CA ASN A 327 -20.71 -9.96 -29.37
C ASN A 327 -21.54 -10.83 -30.32
N ASP A 328 -22.54 -10.26 -31.00
CA ASP A 328 -23.34 -10.96 -32.00
C ASP A 328 -22.51 -11.43 -33.21
N THR A 329 -21.35 -10.82 -33.48
CA THR A 329 -20.39 -11.33 -34.48
C THR A 329 -19.53 -12.49 -33.98
N GLY A 330 -19.50 -12.71 -32.66
CA GLY A 330 -18.63 -13.66 -31.97
C GLY A 330 -17.23 -13.12 -31.62
N GLN A 331 -16.95 -11.83 -31.84
CA GLN A 331 -15.67 -11.24 -31.47
C GLN A 331 -15.54 -11.17 -29.91
N PRO A 332 -14.44 -11.66 -29.30
CA PRO A 332 -14.25 -11.57 -27.86
C PRO A 332 -14.01 -10.14 -27.38
N ILE A 333 -14.52 -9.83 -26.19
CA ILE A 333 -14.51 -8.48 -25.61
C ILE A 333 -13.98 -8.53 -24.17
N LEU A 334 -13.00 -7.68 -23.88
CA LEU A 334 -12.54 -7.38 -22.52
C LEU A 334 -12.93 -5.95 -22.17
N ILE A 335 -13.67 -5.75 -21.09
CA ILE A 335 -14.13 -4.45 -20.62
C ILE A 335 -13.42 -4.13 -19.30
N GLY A 336 -12.68 -3.02 -19.27
CA GLY A 336 -11.97 -2.54 -18.08
C GLY A 336 -12.72 -1.40 -17.38
N THR A 337 -13.00 -1.56 -16.08
CA THR A 337 -13.62 -0.53 -15.22
C THR A 337 -12.70 -0.13 -14.06
N THR A 338 -12.86 1.08 -13.53
CA THR A 338 -12.02 1.55 -12.40
C THR A 338 -12.44 1.04 -11.03
N SER A 339 -13.71 0.68 -10.85
CA SER A 339 -14.26 0.30 -9.55
C SER A 339 -15.22 -0.88 -9.64
N ILE A 340 -15.36 -1.60 -8.52
CA ILE A 340 -16.28 -2.73 -8.40
C ILE A 340 -17.72 -2.27 -8.63
N ASP A 341 -18.11 -1.11 -8.09
CA ASP A 341 -19.46 -0.56 -8.24
C ASP A 341 -19.82 -0.28 -9.71
N ARG A 342 -18.88 0.30 -10.47
CA ARG A 342 -19.04 0.51 -11.92
C ARG A 342 -19.11 -0.79 -12.67
N ASN A 343 -18.31 -1.77 -12.26
CA ASN A 343 -18.33 -3.11 -12.84
C ASN A 343 -19.72 -3.76 -12.69
N GLN A 344 -20.29 -3.69 -11.49
CA GLN A 344 -21.64 -4.19 -11.21
C GLN A 344 -22.73 -3.39 -11.92
N MET A 345 -22.57 -2.07 -12.03
CA MET A 345 -23.52 -1.24 -12.75
C MET A 345 -23.56 -1.60 -14.23
N LEU A 346 -22.39 -1.70 -14.87
CA LEU A 346 -22.31 -2.07 -16.29
C LEU A 346 -22.80 -3.50 -16.55
N SER A 347 -22.55 -4.43 -15.63
CA SER A 347 -23.08 -5.79 -15.69
C SER A 347 -24.61 -5.80 -15.85
N LYS A 348 -25.34 -4.99 -15.08
CA LYS A 348 -26.81 -4.86 -15.20
C LYS A 348 -27.23 -4.38 -16.59
N PHE A 349 -26.54 -3.37 -17.14
CA PHE A 349 -26.82 -2.92 -18.51
C PHE A 349 -26.55 -4.01 -19.55
N LEU A 350 -25.54 -4.85 -19.36
CA LEU A 350 -25.27 -5.96 -20.27
C LEU A 350 -26.34 -7.05 -20.17
N ASP A 351 -26.83 -7.34 -18.98
CA ASP A 351 -27.95 -8.27 -18.75
C ASP A 351 -29.23 -7.78 -19.44
N ASP A 352 -29.54 -6.48 -19.34
CA ASP A 352 -30.70 -5.86 -20.00
C ASP A 352 -30.64 -5.99 -21.54
N TYR A 353 -29.43 -6.01 -22.11
CA TYR A 353 -29.19 -6.22 -23.54
C TYR A 353 -29.01 -7.70 -23.92
N GLY A 354 -29.17 -8.63 -22.96
CA GLY A 354 -29.06 -10.07 -23.16
C GLY A 354 -27.65 -10.56 -23.48
N VAL A 355 -26.62 -9.85 -23.01
CA VAL A 355 -25.20 -10.21 -23.21
C VAL A 355 -24.71 -11.06 -22.04
N LYS A 356 -24.40 -12.33 -22.29
CA LYS A 356 -23.75 -13.19 -21.30
C LYS A 356 -22.31 -12.73 -21.07
N HIS A 357 -21.94 -12.53 -19.82
CA HIS A 357 -20.63 -12.01 -19.46
C HIS A 357 -20.13 -12.56 -18.12
N GLU A 358 -18.81 -12.50 -17.93
CA GLU A 358 -18.13 -12.87 -16.68
C GLU A 358 -17.61 -11.62 -15.97
N ILE A 359 -17.62 -11.59 -14.63
CA ILE A 359 -17.21 -10.43 -13.82
C ILE A 359 -16.02 -10.80 -12.95
N LEU A 360 -15.02 -9.91 -12.94
CA LEU A 360 -13.79 -10.06 -12.16
C LEU A 360 -13.57 -8.82 -11.30
N ASN A 361 -13.43 -9.03 -9.99
CA ASN A 361 -13.43 -7.95 -8.99
C ASN A 361 -12.13 -7.87 -8.17
N ALA A 362 -11.05 -8.53 -8.59
CA ALA A 362 -9.76 -8.58 -7.91
C ALA A 362 -9.83 -9.16 -6.49
N LYS A 363 -10.70 -10.16 -6.25
CA LYS A 363 -10.86 -10.83 -4.96
C LYS A 363 -10.21 -12.21 -4.91
N ASN A 364 -10.29 -13.00 -5.98
CA ASN A 364 -9.75 -14.36 -6.04
C ASN A 364 -8.88 -14.55 -7.27
N HIS A 365 -7.57 -14.36 -7.10
CA HIS A 365 -6.63 -14.34 -8.22
C HIS A 365 -6.60 -15.63 -9.04
N GLU A 366 -6.78 -16.80 -8.43
CA GLU A 366 -6.70 -18.08 -9.16
C GLU A 366 -7.94 -18.31 -10.03
N GLN A 367 -9.13 -18.11 -9.47
CA GLN A 367 -10.37 -18.22 -10.22
C GLN A 367 -10.44 -17.15 -11.32
N GLU A 368 -10.01 -15.92 -11.01
CA GLU A 368 -9.94 -14.84 -11.99
C GLU A 368 -8.95 -15.13 -13.11
N ALA A 369 -7.80 -15.76 -12.80
CA ALA A 369 -6.84 -16.18 -13.81
C ALA A 369 -7.44 -17.19 -14.80
N ARG A 370 -8.22 -18.17 -14.30
CA ARG A 370 -8.94 -19.14 -15.15
C ARG A 370 -10.00 -18.48 -16.03
N ILE A 371 -10.69 -17.46 -15.54
CA ILE A 371 -11.69 -16.73 -16.33
C ILE A 371 -11.00 -15.87 -17.40
N ILE A 372 -9.92 -15.15 -17.03
CA ILE A 372 -9.14 -14.30 -17.94
C ILE A 372 -8.50 -15.12 -19.05
N SER A 373 -7.93 -16.29 -18.76
CA SER A 373 -7.32 -17.15 -19.78
C SER A 373 -8.34 -17.61 -20.83
N ALA A 374 -9.62 -17.72 -20.45
CA ALA A 374 -10.74 -18.03 -21.33
C ALA A 374 -11.34 -16.82 -22.06
N ALA A 375 -10.98 -15.58 -21.69
CA ALA A 375 -11.56 -14.34 -22.25
C ALA A 375 -11.31 -14.16 -23.76
N GLY A 376 -10.35 -14.90 -24.33
CA GLY A 376 -10.05 -14.89 -25.77
C GLY A 376 -10.92 -15.83 -26.61
N ARG A 377 -11.88 -16.56 -26.01
CA ARG A 377 -12.78 -17.49 -26.73
C ARG A 377 -13.83 -16.74 -27.55
N ILE A 378 -14.31 -17.36 -28.61
CA ILE A 378 -15.36 -16.80 -29.48
C ILE A 378 -16.59 -16.44 -28.63
N GLY A 379 -17.06 -15.21 -28.76
CA GLY A 379 -18.23 -14.68 -28.06
C GLY A 379 -18.04 -14.42 -26.57
N ALA A 380 -16.81 -14.55 -26.04
CA ALA A 380 -16.55 -14.25 -24.63
C ALA A 380 -16.67 -12.74 -24.36
N VAL A 381 -17.34 -12.38 -23.27
CA VAL A 381 -17.38 -11.02 -22.74
C VAL A 381 -16.94 -11.07 -21.29
N THR A 382 -15.88 -10.34 -20.97
CA THR A 382 -15.27 -10.35 -19.64
C THR A 382 -15.15 -8.93 -19.13
N LEU A 383 -15.70 -8.68 -17.95
CA LEU A 383 -15.62 -7.41 -17.24
C LEU A 383 -14.58 -7.52 -16.14
N ALA A 384 -13.58 -6.65 -16.16
CA ALA A 384 -12.47 -6.66 -15.22
C ALA A 384 -12.31 -5.29 -14.57
N THR A 385 -12.26 -5.27 -13.24
CA THR A 385 -11.74 -4.10 -12.52
C THR A 385 -10.23 -3.97 -12.72
N ASN A 386 -9.68 -2.76 -12.60
CA ASN A 386 -8.27 -2.38 -12.84
C ASN A 386 -7.17 -3.41 -12.60
N ILE A 387 -7.29 -4.23 -11.55
CA ILE A 387 -6.25 -5.14 -11.08
C ILE A 387 -6.56 -6.61 -11.45
N ALA A 388 -7.79 -6.92 -11.83
CA ALA A 388 -8.23 -8.28 -12.04
C ALA A 388 -7.57 -8.90 -13.28
N GLY A 389 -7.01 -10.10 -13.13
CA GLY A 389 -6.36 -10.82 -14.22
C GLY A 389 -4.99 -10.28 -14.66
N ARG A 390 -4.32 -9.51 -13.81
CA ARG A 390 -2.95 -9.08 -14.09
C ARG A 390 -1.98 -10.27 -14.18
N GLY A 391 -0.97 -10.16 -15.04
CA GLY A 391 0.00 -11.24 -15.29
C GLY A 391 -0.52 -12.38 -16.19
N VAL A 392 -1.84 -12.53 -16.36
CA VAL A 392 -2.43 -13.59 -17.19
C VAL A 392 -2.55 -13.16 -18.65
N ASP A 393 -2.07 -14.02 -19.54
CA ASP A 393 -2.09 -13.81 -20.98
C ASP A 393 -3.45 -14.23 -21.58
N ILE A 394 -4.04 -13.38 -22.42
CA ILE A 394 -5.30 -13.65 -23.12
C ILE A 394 -4.97 -14.10 -24.54
N LYS A 395 -4.89 -15.42 -24.73
CA LYS A 395 -4.65 -16.00 -26.06
C LYS A 395 -5.94 -16.05 -26.86
N LEU A 396 -5.89 -15.64 -28.13
CA LEU A 396 -7.04 -15.74 -29.03
C LEU A 396 -7.43 -17.22 -29.21
N GLY A 397 -8.72 -17.54 -29.13
CA GLY A 397 -9.21 -18.92 -29.08
C GLY A 397 -9.29 -19.52 -27.66
N GLY A 398 -8.80 -18.81 -26.64
CA GLY A 398 -8.77 -19.24 -25.24
C GLY A 398 -7.49 -19.98 -24.85
N GLU A 399 -7.54 -20.66 -23.71
CA GLU A 399 -6.43 -21.47 -23.19
C GLU A 399 -5.98 -22.56 -24.17
N VAL A 400 -4.66 -22.73 -24.30
CA VAL A 400 -4.04 -23.71 -25.20
C VAL A 400 -4.10 -25.08 -24.52
N PRO A 401 -4.80 -26.08 -25.10
CA PRO A 401 -4.86 -27.41 -24.53
C PRO A 401 -3.51 -28.14 -24.65
N GLU A 402 -3.18 -28.94 -23.63
CA GLU A 402 -1.95 -29.75 -23.62
C GLU A 402 -2.04 -30.99 -24.52
N ASP A 403 -3.26 -31.47 -24.79
CA ASP A 403 -3.48 -32.68 -25.58
C ASP A 403 -3.54 -32.40 -27.09
N LEU A 404 -2.87 -33.26 -27.87
CA LEU A 404 -2.77 -33.13 -29.34
C LEU A 404 -4.12 -33.23 -30.06
N LYS A 405 -5.18 -33.77 -29.44
CA LYS A 405 -6.50 -33.88 -30.07
C LYS A 405 -7.25 -32.55 -30.04
N ASN A 406 -7.17 -31.81 -28.93
CA ASN A 406 -7.83 -30.53 -28.79
C ASN A 406 -7.04 -29.37 -29.42
N ILE A 407 -5.75 -29.55 -29.70
CA ILE A 407 -4.93 -28.49 -30.30
C ILE A 407 -5.41 -28.06 -31.69
N ASP A 408 -5.90 -29.00 -32.51
CA ASP A 408 -6.39 -28.70 -33.84
C ASP A 408 -7.73 -27.96 -33.80
N ARG A 409 -8.57 -28.23 -32.80
CA ARG A 409 -9.77 -27.45 -32.52
C ARG A 409 -9.39 -26.03 -32.08
N TRP A 410 -8.45 -25.91 -31.14
CA TRP A 410 -7.96 -24.61 -30.68
C TRP A 410 -7.38 -23.78 -31.84
N LYS A 411 -6.61 -24.37 -32.75
CA LYS A 411 -6.09 -23.67 -33.94
C LYS A 411 -7.20 -23.11 -34.83
N LYS A 412 -8.29 -23.86 -35.02
CA LYS A 412 -9.46 -23.39 -35.79
C LYS A 412 -10.14 -22.23 -35.07
N ASP A 413 -10.35 -22.34 -33.77
CA ASP A 413 -10.97 -21.28 -32.97
C ASP A 413 -10.09 -20.02 -32.91
N HIS A 414 -8.77 -20.19 -32.73
CA HIS A 414 -7.78 -19.13 -32.78
C HIS A 414 -7.82 -18.38 -34.11
N GLN A 415 -7.80 -19.10 -35.23
CA GLN A 415 -7.86 -18.52 -36.57
C GLN A 415 -9.19 -17.78 -36.81
N LYS A 416 -10.30 -18.36 -36.37
CA LYS A 416 -11.62 -17.72 -36.46
C LYS A 416 -11.68 -16.42 -35.65
N VAL A 417 -11.16 -16.40 -34.42
CA VAL A 417 -11.08 -15.16 -33.61
C VAL A 417 -10.22 -14.10 -34.30
N LYS A 418 -9.13 -14.48 -34.98
CA LYS A 418 -8.30 -13.55 -35.76
C LYS A 418 -9.07 -12.96 -36.94
N GLU A 419 -9.85 -13.76 -37.65
CA GLU A 419 -10.71 -13.31 -38.76
C GLU A 419 -11.82 -12.37 -38.28
N LEU A 420 -12.33 -12.57 -37.07
CA LEU A 420 -13.28 -11.66 -36.41
C LEU A 420 -12.63 -10.34 -35.93
N GLY A 421 -11.32 -10.18 -36.11
CA GLY A 421 -10.58 -8.96 -35.76
C GLY A 421 -9.89 -9.00 -34.40
N GLY A 422 -9.77 -10.18 -33.78
CA GLY A 422 -9.06 -10.42 -32.53
C GLY A 422 -9.79 -9.91 -31.28
N LEU A 423 -9.07 -9.74 -30.17
CA LEU A 423 -9.65 -9.24 -28.92
C LEU A 423 -10.02 -7.76 -29.02
N PHE A 424 -11.26 -7.42 -28.68
CA PHE A 424 -11.71 -6.05 -28.53
C PHE A 424 -11.60 -5.62 -27.07
N VAL A 425 -10.73 -4.65 -26.79
CA VAL A 425 -10.60 -4.05 -25.46
C VAL A 425 -11.43 -2.76 -25.37
N ILE A 426 -12.28 -2.66 -24.34
CA ILE A 426 -13.08 -1.48 -24.06
C ILE A 426 -12.65 -0.91 -22.71
N GLY A 427 -12.27 0.36 -22.66
CA GLY A 427 -12.11 1.11 -21.42
C GLY A 427 -13.38 1.93 -21.13
N THR A 428 -13.95 1.81 -19.94
CA THR A 428 -15.19 2.52 -19.57
C THR A 428 -14.97 3.93 -19.05
N GLU A 429 -13.71 4.32 -18.88
CA GLU A 429 -13.23 5.64 -18.50
C GLU A 429 -11.72 5.71 -18.72
N ARG A 430 -11.16 6.91 -18.54
CA ARG A 430 -9.71 7.13 -18.50
C ARG A 430 -9.19 6.97 -17.08
N HIS A 431 -8.03 6.35 -16.94
CA HIS A 431 -7.34 6.27 -15.66
C HIS A 431 -6.57 7.55 -15.34
N GLU A 432 -6.26 7.73 -14.06
CA GLU A 432 -5.40 8.82 -13.58
C GLU A 432 -4.06 8.83 -14.31
N SER A 433 -3.57 7.66 -14.73
CA SER A 433 -2.37 7.55 -15.54
C SER A 433 -2.65 6.90 -16.89
N ARG A 434 -2.07 7.48 -17.94
CA ARG A 434 -2.06 6.95 -19.31
C ARG A 434 -1.40 5.57 -19.36
N ARG A 435 -0.50 5.28 -18.42
CA ARG A 435 0.15 3.99 -18.27
C ARG A 435 -0.85 2.86 -18.10
N ILE A 436 -1.80 3.03 -17.18
CA ILE A 436 -2.84 2.04 -16.87
C ILE A 436 -3.77 1.85 -18.08
N ASP A 437 -4.13 2.93 -18.76
CA ASP A 437 -4.88 2.84 -20.03
C ASP A 437 -4.12 2.01 -21.08
N ASN A 438 -2.81 2.20 -21.21
CA ASN A 438 -1.98 1.45 -22.15
C ASN A 438 -1.81 -0.02 -21.75
N GLN A 439 -1.77 -0.33 -20.46
CA GLN A 439 -1.79 -1.71 -19.97
C GLN A 439 -3.08 -2.42 -20.38
N LEU A 440 -4.23 -1.75 -20.23
CA LEU A 440 -5.52 -2.28 -20.67
C LEU A 440 -5.52 -2.52 -22.19
N ARG A 441 -5.09 -1.54 -23.01
CA ARG A 441 -4.92 -1.73 -24.46
C ARG A 441 -3.99 -2.90 -24.80
N GLY A 442 -2.91 -3.04 -24.05
CA GLY A 442 -1.89 -4.09 -24.19
C GLY A 442 -2.39 -5.52 -23.92
N ARG A 443 -3.60 -5.68 -23.40
CA ARG A 443 -4.28 -6.99 -23.34
C ARG A 443 -4.64 -7.52 -24.73
N SER A 444 -4.76 -6.63 -25.73
CA SER A 444 -5.03 -6.98 -27.13
C SER A 444 -3.81 -6.75 -28.02
N GLY A 445 -3.77 -7.45 -29.16
CA GLY A 445 -2.73 -7.30 -30.18
C GLY A 445 -1.38 -7.95 -29.84
N ARG A 446 -1.39 -9.00 -28.99
CA ARG A 446 -0.18 -9.69 -28.55
C ARG A 446 0.45 -10.49 -29.69
N GLN A 447 1.79 -10.53 -29.73
CA GLN A 447 2.53 -11.27 -30.76
C GLN A 447 2.07 -10.99 -32.21
N GLY A 448 1.70 -9.73 -32.51
CA GLY A 448 1.24 -9.31 -33.83
C GLY A 448 -0.16 -9.79 -34.20
N ASP A 449 -0.95 -10.26 -33.23
CA ASP A 449 -2.36 -10.58 -33.47
C ASP A 449 -3.17 -9.32 -33.81
N PRO A 450 -4.25 -9.46 -34.61
CA PRO A 450 -5.22 -8.39 -34.78
C PRO A 450 -5.89 -8.08 -33.44
N GLY A 451 -6.38 -6.87 -33.32
CA GLY A 451 -7.04 -6.42 -32.11
C GLY A 451 -7.57 -5.02 -32.25
N LYS A 452 -8.47 -4.65 -31.34
CA LYS A 452 -9.07 -3.31 -31.30
C LYS A 452 -9.05 -2.79 -29.87
N SER A 453 -8.90 -1.48 -29.69
CA SER A 453 -9.18 -0.83 -28.41
C SER A 453 -10.03 0.43 -28.59
N GLN A 454 -10.94 0.68 -27.65
CA GLN A 454 -11.82 1.86 -27.66
C GLN A 454 -12.08 2.30 -26.22
N PHE A 455 -11.94 3.59 -25.93
CA PHE A 455 -12.36 4.16 -24.65
C PHE A 455 -13.69 4.89 -24.80
N TYR A 456 -14.54 4.75 -23.79
CA TYR A 456 -15.81 5.45 -23.61
C TYR A 456 -15.63 6.32 -22.37
N ILE A 457 -15.89 7.62 -22.50
CA ILE A 457 -15.60 8.60 -21.46
C ILE A 457 -16.85 9.43 -21.24
N SER A 458 -17.16 9.78 -19.99
CA SER A 458 -18.21 10.73 -19.68
C SER A 458 -17.61 12.08 -19.27
N LEU A 459 -18.28 13.19 -19.60
CA LEU A 459 -17.95 14.50 -19.05
C LEU A 459 -18.14 14.56 -17.52
N GLU A 460 -18.89 13.62 -16.94
CA GLU A 460 -19.07 13.44 -15.50
C GLU A 460 -17.96 12.60 -14.84
N ASP A 461 -17.09 11.95 -15.62
CA ASP A 461 -16.00 11.15 -15.06
C ASP A 461 -15.04 12.03 -14.24
N TYR A 462 -14.47 11.46 -13.17
CA TYR A 462 -13.67 12.17 -12.17
C TYR A 462 -12.58 13.07 -12.77
N ILE A 463 -11.82 12.55 -13.74
CA ILE A 463 -10.71 13.27 -14.37
C ILE A 463 -11.21 14.53 -15.08
N LEU A 464 -12.29 14.42 -15.86
CA LEU A 464 -12.80 15.55 -16.62
C LEU A 464 -13.49 16.57 -15.73
N ARG A 465 -14.21 16.10 -14.70
CA ARG A 465 -14.87 16.96 -13.72
C ARG A 465 -13.88 17.81 -12.92
N VAL A 466 -12.76 17.22 -12.49
CA VAL A 466 -11.78 17.89 -11.62
C VAL A 466 -10.71 18.63 -12.42
N PHE A 467 -10.24 18.07 -13.53
CA PHE A 467 -9.07 18.56 -14.26
C PHE A 467 -9.38 19.11 -15.66
N GLY A 468 -10.60 18.89 -16.19
CA GLY A 468 -10.99 19.38 -17.52
C GLY A 468 -11.23 20.89 -17.61
N GLY A 469 -11.36 21.58 -16.47
CA GLY A 469 -11.48 23.03 -16.37
C GLY A 469 -12.79 23.60 -16.95
N ASP A 470 -12.90 24.92 -17.02
CA ASP A 470 -14.14 25.60 -17.47
C ASP A 470 -14.53 25.26 -18.91
N ARG A 471 -13.57 24.83 -19.74
CA ARG A 471 -13.83 24.45 -21.13
C ARG A 471 -14.75 23.24 -21.26
N MET A 472 -14.82 22.36 -20.25
CA MET A 472 -15.74 21.22 -20.26
C MET A 472 -17.20 21.64 -20.12
N LYS A 473 -17.47 22.78 -19.47
CA LYS A 473 -18.84 23.30 -19.30
C LYS A 473 -19.53 23.60 -20.63
N TYR A 474 -18.77 24.00 -21.67
CA TYR A 474 -19.33 24.23 -22.99
C TYR A 474 -19.87 22.95 -23.63
N TYR A 475 -19.21 21.81 -23.44
CA TYR A 475 -19.63 20.54 -24.02
C TYR A 475 -20.90 19.99 -23.36
N ASN A 476 -21.14 20.31 -22.08
CA ASN A 476 -22.39 19.96 -21.40
C ASN A 476 -23.63 20.65 -22.00
N ILE A 477 -23.45 21.84 -22.59
CA ILE A 477 -24.55 22.68 -23.12
C ILE A 477 -24.87 22.33 -24.59
N LEU A 478 -24.02 21.54 -25.26
CA LEU A 478 -24.27 21.15 -26.65
C LEU A 478 -25.58 20.34 -26.77
N PRO A 479 -26.42 20.55 -27.80
CA PRO A 479 -27.67 19.81 -27.98
C PRO A 479 -27.43 18.43 -28.62
N VAL A 480 -26.62 17.59 -27.98
CA VAL A 480 -26.37 16.19 -28.36
C VAL A 480 -27.20 15.27 -27.46
N ALA A 481 -27.74 14.17 -27.99
CA ALA A 481 -28.44 13.18 -27.16
C ALA A 481 -27.48 12.52 -26.15
N ASP A 482 -28.00 12.01 -25.04
CA ASP A 482 -27.17 11.47 -23.96
C ASP A 482 -26.41 10.20 -24.38
N ASP A 483 -26.98 9.40 -25.28
CA ASP A 483 -26.41 8.17 -25.84
C ASP A 483 -25.60 8.38 -27.14
N GLU A 484 -25.43 9.63 -27.57
CA GLU A 484 -24.64 9.98 -28.75
C GLU A 484 -23.23 10.47 -28.37
N ALA A 485 -22.22 9.95 -29.08
CA ALA A 485 -20.83 10.29 -28.83
C ALA A 485 -20.46 11.66 -29.43
N ILE A 486 -19.92 12.55 -28.60
CA ILE A 486 -19.29 13.81 -28.99
C ILE A 486 -17.89 13.50 -29.54
N GLN A 487 -17.72 13.55 -30.85
CA GLN A 487 -16.42 13.35 -31.50
C GLN A 487 -15.80 14.69 -31.91
N ASN A 488 -14.81 15.15 -31.14
CA ASN A 488 -14.05 16.36 -31.46
C ASN A 488 -12.55 16.18 -31.14
N LYS A 489 -11.67 16.47 -32.10
CA LYS A 489 -10.20 16.40 -31.92
C LYS A 489 -9.68 17.28 -30.78
N LEU A 490 -10.33 18.40 -30.49
CA LEU A 490 -9.98 19.29 -29.37
C LEU A 490 -10.27 18.61 -28.02
N LEU A 491 -11.35 17.83 -27.94
CA LEU A 491 -11.75 17.15 -26.71
C LEU A 491 -10.74 16.06 -26.32
N SER A 492 -10.24 15.29 -27.29
CA SER A 492 -9.18 14.30 -27.04
C SER A 492 -7.90 14.93 -26.46
N ARG A 493 -7.53 16.14 -26.92
CA ARG A 493 -6.37 16.87 -26.36
C ARG A 493 -6.64 17.33 -24.93
N LEU A 494 -7.84 17.83 -24.63
CA LEU A 494 -8.21 18.25 -23.28
C LEU A 494 -8.18 17.07 -22.29
N ILE A 495 -8.61 15.89 -22.72
CA ILE A 495 -8.52 14.65 -21.91
C ILE A 495 -7.05 14.31 -21.61
N GLU A 496 -6.18 14.39 -22.62
CA GLU A 496 -4.74 14.11 -22.45
C GLU A 496 -4.06 15.14 -21.53
N GLU A 497 -4.42 16.41 -21.63
CA GLU A 497 -3.96 17.48 -20.73
C GLU A 497 -4.43 17.25 -19.28
N ALA A 498 -5.69 16.86 -19.10
CA ALA A 498 -6.25 16.53 -17.79
C ALA A 498 -5.51 15.35 -17.14
N GLN A 499 -5.21 14.28 -17.90
CA GLN A 499 -4.40 13.15 -17.42
C GLN A 499 -2.98 13.57 -17.03
N LYS A 500 -2.28 14.36 -17.84
CA LYS A 500 -0.93 14.85 -17.50
C LYS A 500 -0.91 15.66 -16.20
N LYS A 501 -1.98 16.44 -15.94
CA LYS A 501 -2.08 17.27 -14.74
C LYS A 501 -2.22 16.42 -13.47
N ILE A 502 -3.07 15.39 -13.47
CA ILE A 502 -3.21 14.48 -12.34
C ILE A 502 -1.97 13.59 -12.16
N GLU A 503 -1.32 13.15 -13.25
CA GLU A 503 -0.04 12.43 -13.19
C GLU A 503 1.05 13.27 -12.48
N GLY A 504 1.19 14.55 -12.86
CA GLY A 504 2.13 15.47 -12.22
C GLY A 504 1.82 15.70 -10.73
N GLN A 505 0.53 15.87 -10.37
CA GLN A 505 0.13 16.00 -8.98
C GLN A 505 0.45 14.74 -8.16
N ASN A 506 0.17 13.56 -8.71
CA ASN A 506 0.46 12.28 -8.06
C ASN A 506 1.98 12.08 -7.89
N TYR A 507 2.78 12.49 -8.88
CA TYR A 507 4.24 12.49 -8.77
C TYR A 507 4.73 13.41 -7.64
N ASP A 508 4.19 14.63 -7.54
CA ASP A 508 4.56 15.56 -6.47
C ASP A 508 4.24 15.00 -5.09
N VAL A 509 3.06 14.38 -4.91
CA VAL A 509 2.69 13.72 -3.65
C VAL A 509 3.68 12.61 -3.29
N ARG A 510 4.03 11.72 -4.25
CA ARG A 510 5.01 10.65 -4.02
C ARG A 510 6.40 11.20 -3.70
N LYS A 511 6.81 12.27 -4.37
CA LYS A 511 8.07 12.95 -4.12
C LYS A 511 8.13 13.48 -2.67
N TYR A 512 7.08 14.16 -2.20
CA TYR A 512 7.02 14.64 -0.81
C TYR A 512 7.07 13.50 0.22
N VAL A 513 6.33 12.40 -0.01
CA VAL A 513 6.37 11.22 0.87
C VAL A 513 7.79 10.63 0.92
N THR A 514 8.46 10.55 -0.22
CA THR A 514 9.84 10.03 -0.33
C THR A 514 10.83 10.95 0.38
N GLU A 515 10.74 12.26 0.17
CA GLU A 515 11.63 13.24 0.82
C GLU A 515 11.50 13.22 2.35
N TYR A 516 10.27 13.07 2.86
CA TYR A 516 10.03 12.91 4.29
C TYR A 516 10.62 11.61 4.84
N ASP A 517 10.35 10.47 4.16
CA ASP A 517 10.90 9.18 4.58
C ASP A 517 12.43 9.13 4.43
N ASP A 518 13.06 9.88 3.53
CA ASP A 518 14.53 9.94 3.41
C ASP A 518 15.20 10.49 4.69
N VAL A 519 14.55 11.43 5.38
CA VAL A 519 15.02 11.93 6.69
C VAL A 519 14.89 10.85 7.75
N VAL A 520 13.73 10.21 7.83
CA VAL A 520 13.46 9.13 8.79
C VAL A 520 14.34 7.90 8.51
N SER A 521 14.60 7.61 7.24
CA SER A 521 15.41 6.48 6.78
C SER A 521 16.87 6.60 7.25
N ARG A 522 17.45 7.81 7.27
CA ARG A 522 18.79 8.04 7.83
C ARG A 522 18.85 7.78 9.34
N GLN A 523 17.82 8.17 10.08
CA GLN A 523 17.73 7.87 11.51
C GLN A 523 17.58 6.36 11.72
N ARG A 524 16.67 5.75 10.95
CA ARG A 524 16.40 4.30 10.96
C ARG A 524 17.65 3.48 10.65
N SER A 525 18.46 3.87 9.66
CA SER A 525 19.67 3.13 9.30
C SER A 525 20.68 3.08 10.46
N VAL A 526 20.87 4.18 11.18
CA VAL A 526 21.78 4.23 12.34
C VAL A 526 21.25 3.34 13.47
N VAL A 527 19.94 3.41 13.76
CA VAL A 527 19.31 2.58 14.79
C VAL A 527 19.39 1.10 14.42
N TYR A 528 19.09 0.74 13.18
CA TYR A 528 19.09 -0.64 12.72
C TYR A 528 20.50 -1.22 12.66
N GLU A 529 21.51 -0.43 12.27
CA GLU A 529 22.91 -0.87 12.31
C GLU A 529 23.36 -1.17 13.74
N ARG A 530 23.00 -0.29 14.71
CA ARG A 530 23.27 -0.52 16.14
C ARG A 530 22.58 -1.77 16.66
N ARG A 531 21.29 -1.93 16.35
CA ARG A 531 20.52 -3.13 16.73
C ARG A 531 21.14 -4.40 16.17
N ARG A 532 21.60 -4.40 14.93
CA ARG A 532 22.28 -5.57 14.35
C ARG A 532 23.60 -5.87 15.04
N LYS A 533 24.41 -4.87 15.38
CA LYS A 533 25.63 -5.07 16.16
C LYS A 533 25.30 -5.74 17.48
N VAL A 534 24.35 -5.20 18.23
CA VAL A 534 23.83 -5.79 19.46
C VAL A 534 23.36 -7.24 19.29
N LEU A 535 22.66 -7.54 18.19
CA LEU A 535 22.03 -8.85 17.99
C LEU A 535 23.04 -9.93 17.55
N PHE A 536 24.04 -9.57 16.75
CA PHE A 536 24.95 -10.52 16.09
C PHE A 536 26.40 -10.48 16.59
N ASP A 537 26.81 -9.47 17.36
CA ASP A 537 28.16 -9.34 17.88
C ASP A 537 28.21 -9.76 19.36
N ASP A 538 28.60 -11.02 19.60
CA ASP A 538 28.78 -11.58 20.93
C ASP A 538 29.84 -10.83 21.76
N GLY A 539 30.71 -10.03 21.12
CA GLY A 539 31.76 -9.23 21.74
C GLY A 539 31.39 -7.74 21.90
N PHE A 540 30.14 -7.35 21.65
CA PHE A 540 29.73 -5.96 21.73
C PHE A 540 29.76 -5.44 23.18
N GLU A 541 30.76 -4.63 23.50
CA GLU A 541 30.90 -3.97 24.81
C GLU A 541 29.86 -2.84 24.93
N TRP A 542 28.68 -3.19 25.44
CA TRP A 542 27.59 -2.26 25.74
C TRP A 542 28.05 -1.02 26.52
N GLU A 543 28.96 -1.21 27.48
CA GLU A 543 29.51 -0.16 28.32
C GLU A 543 30.23 0.92 27.50
N ARG A 544 31.02 0.54 26.49
CA ARG A 544 31.73 1.50 25.64
C ARG A 544 30.81 2.31 24.74
N GLU A 545 29.77 1.70 24.16
CA GLU A 545 28.84 2.43 23.28
C GLU A 545 27.96 3.39 24.11
N ILE A 546 27.49 2.95 25.28
CA ILE A 546 26.73 3.77 26.23
C ILE A 546 27.60 4.92 26.75
N ASP A 547 28.84 4.65 27.18
CA ASP A 547 29.79 5.68 27.61
C ASP A 547 30.03 6.68 26.48
N ASN A 548 30.28 6.24 25.25
CA ASN A 548 30.49 7.14 24.11
C ASN A 548 29.24 7.96 23.74
N SER A 549 28.03 7.46 24.03
CA SER A 549 26.79 8.21 23.83
C SER A 549 26.60 9.24 24.94
N LEU A 550 26.73 8.83 26.20
CA LEU A 550 26.66 9.68 27.38
C LEU A 550 27.72 10.78 27.33
N TYR A 551 28.96 10.46 26.99
CA TYR A 551 30.02 11.44 26.78
C TYR A 551 29.63 12.44 25.70
N ARG A 552 29.07 12.01 24.56
CA ARG A 552 28.62 12.92 23.50
C ARG A 552 27.47 13.83 23.94
N ASP A 553 26.50 13.29 24.65
CA ASP A 553 25.33 14.04 25.12
C ASP A 553 25.72 15.04 26.22
N VAL A 554 26.59 14.62 27.14
CA VAL A 554 27.21 15.51 28.14
C VAL A 554 28.06 16.58 27.45
N PHE A 555 28.87 16.23 26.45
CA PHE A 555 29.70 17.22 25.74
C PHE A 555 28.85 18.23 24.98
N ARG A 556 27.78 17.78 24.30
CA ARG A 556 26.82 18.68 23.64
C ARG A 556 26.08 19.57 24.63
N ALA A 557 25.68 19.03 25.78
CA ALA A 557 25.07 19.82 26.84
C ALA A 557 26.06 20.87 27.36
N VAL A 558 27.32 20.51 27.59
CA VAL A 558 28.39 21.42 28.03
C VAL A 558 28.70 22.47 26.97
N ASP A 559 28.76 22.11 25.69
CA ASP A 559 29.00 23.06 24.59
C ASP A 559 27.83 24.02 24.38
N MET A 560 26.57 23.54 24.46
CA MET A 560 25.40 24.43 24.46
C MET A 560 25.40 25.37 25.67
N THR A 561 25.83 24.87 26.83
CA THR A 561 25.93 25.68 28.05
C THR A 561 27.05 26.72 27.93
N LYS A 562 28.21 26.34 27.36
CA LYS A 562 29.30 27.27 27.04
C LYS A 562 28.87 28.33 26.05
N TRP A 563 28.21 27.95 24.95
CA TRP A 563 27.68 28.90 23.97
C TRP A 563 26.66 29.86 24.61
N ALA A 564 25.76 29.36 25.45
CA ALA A 564 24.79 30.18 26.18
C ALA A 564 25.46 31.13 27.20
N ILE A 565 26.57 30.72 27.83
CA ILE A 565 27.36 31.58 28.71
C ILE A 565 28.12 32.64 27.89
N GLU A 566 28.73 32.25 26.78
CA GLU A 566 29.50 33.15 25.91
C GLU A 566 28.62 34.20 25.22
N GLU A 567 27.44 33.83 24.70
CA GLU A 567 26.48 34.80 24.14
C GLU A 567 25.70 35.57 25.21
N GLY A 568 25.46 34.96 26.38
CA GLY A 568 24.85 35.64 27.53
C GLY A 568 25.71 36.76 28.08
N PHE A 569 27.04 36.61 28.04
CA PHE A 569 28.01 37.64 28.44
C PHE A 569 28.19 38.77 27.41
N GLN A 570 27.78 38.59 26.14
CA GLN A 570 27.80 39.67 25.16
C GLN A 570 26.56 40.58 25.20
N ARG A 571 25.56 40.24 26.03
CA ARG A 571 24.32 41.04 26.21
C ARG A 571 24.18 41.68 27.59
N ILE A 572 25.25 41.67 28.39
CA ILE A 572 25.44 42.49 29.60
C ILE A 572 26.53 43.50 29.28
#